data_AF-A0A2V5LS35-F1
#
_entry.id   AF-A0A2V5LS35-F1
#
_cell.length_a   1.000
_cell.length_b   1.000
_cell.length_c   1.000
_cell.angle_alpha   90.00
_cell.angle_beta   90.00
_cell.angle_gamma   90.00
#
_symmetry.space_group_name_H-M   'P 1'
#
loop_
_entity.id
_entity.type
_entity.pdbx_description
1 polymer ?
#
loop_
_entity_poly.entity_id
_entity_poly.type
_entity_poly.pdbx_seq_one_letter_code
_entity_poly.pdbx_strand_id
1 'polypeptide(L)'
;MKSLGIGCVKYLNARPLIRGWPGNVEFDHPSALCQRLATGQLDVALVSSFEFLRNPIYRIVDDVSISSDGAVYSVVVAHRGEFSDIEEI
;
A
#
# COMPACT_ATOMS: atom_id res chain seq x y z
N MET A 1 18.58 -0.70 -21.29
CA MET A 1 17.25 -0.44 -20.71
C MET A 1 17.44 -0.11 -19.23
N LYS A 2 16.81 0.95 -18.72
CA LYS A 2 16.79 1.22 -17.26
C LYS A 2 16.05 0.05 -16.59
N SER A 3 16.58 -0.46 -15.49
CA SER A 3 15.84 -1.44 -14.67
C SER A 3 14.61 -0.75 -14.08
N LEU A 4 13.45 -1.40 -14.16
CA LEU A 4 12.22 -0.90 -13.56
C LEU A 4 12.34 -0.91 -12.04
N GLY A 5 12.24 0.27 -11.40
CA GLY A 5 12.23 0.42 -9.95
C GLY A 5 10.84 0.14 -9.40
N ILE A 6 10.69 -1.00 -8.71
CA ILE A 6 9.42 -1.45 -8.10
C ILE A 6 9.52 -1.34 -6.58
N GLY A 7 8.60 -0.59 -5.97
CA GLY A 7 8.43 -0.52 -4.52
C GLY A 7 7.26 -1.36 -4.01
N CYS A 8 7.42 -2.01 -2.85
CA CYS A 8 6.36 -2.80 -2.24
C CYS A 8 6.36 -2.64 -0.71
N VAL A 9 5.17 -2.60 -0.12
CA VAL A 9 5.00 -2.63 1.33
C VAL A 9 5.30 -4.03 1.89
N LYS A 10 5.73 -4.10 3.15
CA LYS A 10 6.11 -5.36 3.83
C LYS A 10 4.93 -6.19 4.37
N TYR A 11 3.70 -5.92 3.93
CA TYR A 11 2.49 -6.58 4.44
C TYR A 11 2.20 -7.90 3.71
N LEU A 12 1.60 -8.86 4.42
CA LEU A 12 1.29 -10.18 3.85
C LEU A 12 0.34 -10.13 2.66
N ASN A 13 -0.64 -9.22 2.70
CA ASN A 13 -1.60 -9.01 1.61
C ASN A 13 -0.97 -8.48 0.31
N ALA A 14 0.24 -7.91 0.37
CA ALA A 14 0.97 -7.41 -0.80
C ALA A 14 1.81 -8.51 -1.49
N ARG A 15 2.15 -9.60 -0.79
CA ARG A 15 3.03 -10.66 -1.32
C ARG A 15 2.51 -11.31 -2.62
N PRO A 16 1.20 -11.56 -2.80
CA PRO A 16 0.71 -12.14 -4.05
C PRO A 16 0.97 -11.26 -5.27
N LEU A 17 0.95 -9.92 -5.12
CA LEU A 17 1.09 -8.97 -6.24
C LEU A 17 2.51 -8.91 -6.82
N ILE A 18 3.52 -9.29 -6.04
CA ILE A 18 4.92 -9.31 -6.48
C ILE A 18 5.46 -10.72 -6.75
N ARG A 19 4.63 -11.74 -6.53
CA ARG A 19 5.06 -13.14 -6.64
C ARG A 19 5.36 -13.47 -8.11
N GLY A 20 6.54 -14.04 -8.35
CA GLY A 20 6.96 -14.46 -9.69
C GLY A 20 7.58 -13.33 -10.53
N TRP A 21 7.68 -12.12 -10.00
CA TRP A 21 8.46 -11.05 -10.63
C TRP A 21 9.95 -11.42 -10.67
N PRO A 22 10.61 -11.40 -11.84
CA PRO A 22 12.01 -11.82 -11.98
C PRO A 22 13.02 -10.74 -11.55
N GLY A 23 12.58 -9.49 -11.41
CA GLY A 23 13.43 -8.36 -11.04
C GLY A 23 13.48 -8.09 -9.54
N ASN A 24 14.25 -7.08 -9.14
CA ASN A 24 14.30 -6.65 -7.76
C ASN A 24 13.01 -5.90 -7.36
N VAL A 25 12.58 -6.09 -6.12
CA VAL A 25 11.50 -5.32 -5.49
C VAL A 25 12.05 -4.72 -4.22
N GLU A 26 11.93 -3.41 -4.10
CA GLU A 26 12.38 -2.66 -2.94
C GLU A 26 11.28 -2.59 -1.88
N PHE A 27 11.58 -3.03 -0.67
CA PHE A 27 10.60 -3.08 0.41
C PHE A 27 10.80 -1.96 1.41
N ASP A 28 9.76 -1.16 1.62
CA ASP A 28 9.81 -0.02 2.55
C ASP A 28 8.45 0.27 3.19
N HIS A 29 8.42 1.25 4.11
CA HIS A 29 7.20 1.80 4.68
C HIS A 29 6.44 2.65 3.64
N PRO A 30 5.09 2.73 3.71
CA PRO A 30 4.29 3.47 2.74
C PRO A 30 4.77 4.91 2.51
N SER A 31 5.08 5.66 3.58
CA SER A 31 5.55 7.05 3.48
C SER A 31 6.85 7.20 2.70
N ALA A 32 7.81 6.29 2.91
CA ALA A 32 9.07 6.27 2.16
C ALA A 32 8.82 5.93 0.68
N LEU A 33 7.97 4.94 0.38
CA LEU A 33 7.60 4.60 -0.99
C LEU A 33 6.94 5.79 -1.72
N CYS A 34 6.05 6.52 -1.05
CA CYS A 34 5.42 7.74 -1.61
C CYS A 34 6.47 8.81 -1.96
N GLN A 35 7.40 9.10 -1.05
CA GLN A 35 8.47 10.07 -1.30
C GLN A 35 9.37 9.66 -2.46
N ARG A 36 9.70 8.36 -2.54
CA ARG A 36 10.55 7.81 -3.60
C ARG A 36 9.85 7.80 -4.96
N LEU A 37 8.53 7.56 -4.99
CA LEU A 37 7.71 7.76 -6.19
C LEU A 37 7.69 9.24 -6.61
N ALA A 38 7.45 10.16 -5.66
CA ALA A 38 7.38 11.60 -5.94
C ALA A 38 8.69 12.16 -6.52
N THR A 39 9.82 11.60 -6.11
CA THR A 39 11.16 12.01 -6.55
C THR A 39 11.67 11.25 -7.76
N GLY A 40 10.88 10.33 -8.33
CA GLY A 40 11.25 9.53 -9.50
C GLY A 40 12.32 8.46 -9.23
N GLN A 41 12.58 8.13 -7.95
CA GLN A 41 13.49 7.06 -7.56
C GLN A 41 12.85 5.67 -7.74
N LEU A 42 11.52 5.60 -7.70
CA LEU A 42 10.73 4.42 -8.07
C LEU A 42 9.87 4.75 -9.27
N ASP A 43 9.67 3.76 -10.16
CA ASP A 43 8.81 3.92 -11.33
C ASP A 43 7.37 3.45 -11.01
N VAL A 44 7.21 2.48 -10.11
CA VAL A 44 5.91 1.99 -9.61
C VAL A 44 6.04 1.52 -8.17
N ALA A 45 5.02 1.74 -7.32
CA ALA A 45 5.00 1.16 -5.98
C ALA A 45 3.58 0.92 -5.45
N LEU A 46 3.46 -0.02 -4.51
CA LEU A 46 2.25 -0.14 -3.69
C LEU A 46 2.23 0.96 -2.63
N VAL A 47 1.23 1.83 -2.69
CA VAL A 47 0.98 2.92 -1.74
C VAL A 47 -0.49 2.89 -1.29
N SER A 48 -0.80 3.64 -0.23
CA SER A 48 -2.18 3.78 0.25
C SER A 48 -3.04 4.53 -0.78
N SER A 49 -4.31 4.15 -0.91
CA SER A 49 -5.29 4.90 -1.69
C SER A 49 -5.44 6.34 -1.20
N PHE A 50 -5.21 6.58 0.10
CA PHE A 50 -5.21 7.93 0.68
C PHE A 50 -4.12 8.83 0.09
N GLU A 51 -2.96 8.28 -0.30
CA GLU A 51 -1.89 9.07 -0.90
C GLU A 51 -2.33 9.64 -2.26
N PHE A 52 -2.94 8.81 -3.09
CA PHE A 52 -3.48 9.24 -4.38
C PHE A 52 -4.55 10.35 -4.20
N LEU A 53 -5.42 10.20 -3.20
CA LEU A 53 -6.44 11.21 -2.89
C LEU A 53 -5.83 12.53 -2.42
N ARG A 54 -4.73 12.47 -1.67
CA ARG A 54 -4.01 13.66 -1.18
C ARG A 54 -3.20 14.34 -2.29
N ASN A 55 -2.64 13.57 -3.21
CA ASN A 55 -1.74 14.06 -4.25
C ASN A 55 -2.07 13.40 -5.60
N PRO A 56 -2.91 14.02 -6.45
CA PRO A 56 -3.41 13.42 -7.68
C PRO A 56 -2.37 13.40 -8.82
N ILE A 57 -1.08 13.62 -8.53
CA ILE A 57 0.01 13.51 -9.50
C ILE A 57 0.28 12.05 -9.89
N TYR A 58 -0.16 11.09 -9.07
CA TYR A 58 0.05 9.68 -9.31
C TYR A 58 -1.02 9.13 -10.25
N ARG A 59 -0.65 8.11 -11.05
CA ARG A 59 -1.59 7.32 -11.83
C ARG A 59 -1.77 5.96 -11.16
N ILE A 60 -3.03 5.56 -10.98
CA ILE A 60 -3.37 4.20 -10.53
C ILE A 60 -3.22 3.25 -11.71
N VAL A 61 -2.67 2.06 -11.44
CA VAL A 61 -2.61 0.98 -12.43
C VAL A 61 -4.00 0.35 -12.52
N ASP A 62 -4.51 0.23 -13.74
CA ASP A 62 -5.85 -0.29 -14.00
C ASP A 62 -5.96 -1.77 -13.56
N ASP A 63 -7.17 -2.18 -13.16
CA ASP A 63 -7.56 -3.56 -12.86
C ASP A 63 -6.84 -4.27 -11.69
N VAL A 64 -5.97 -3.57 -10.96
CA VAL A 64 -5.23 -4.15 -9.83
C VAL A 64 -5.33 -3.29 -8.57
N SER A 65 -5.71 -3.90 -7.46
CA SER A 65 -5.72 -3.27 -6.14
C SER A 65 -5.64 -4.30 -5.01
N ILE A 66 -5.32 -3.82 -3.81
CA ILE A 66 -5.59 -4.56 -2.58
C ILE A 66 -6.89 -3.97 -2.03
N SER A 67 -7.97 -4.75 -2.06
CA SER A 67 -9.31 -4.32 -1.66
C SER A 67 -10.09 -5.49 -1.07
N SER A 68 -11.16 -5.19 -0.33
CA SER A 68 -12.09 -6.19 0.19
C SER A 68 -13.52 -5.72 -0.02
N ASP A 69 -14.40 -6.65 -0.39
CA ASP A 69 -15.85 -6.50 -0.29
C ASP A 69 -16.30 -7.22 0.98
N GLY A 70 -16.58 -6.45 2.04
CA GLY A 70 -16.80 -6.96 3.39
C GLY A 70 -15.52 -7.01 4.26
N ALA A 71 -15.44 -7.99 5.17
CA ALA A 71 -14.41 -8.05 6.20
C ALA A 71 -13.00 -8.32 5.63
N VAL A 72 -12.05 -7.44 5.96
CA VAL A 72 -10.63 -7.53 5.50
C VAL A 72 -9.70 -8.27 6.46
N TYR A 73 -10.11 -8.43 7.73
CA TYR A 73 -9.40 -9.11 8.83
C TYR A 73 -7.99 -8.61 9.19
N SER A 74 -7.36 -7.77 8.36
CA SER A 74 -6.03 -7.19 8.58
C SER A 74 -6.06 -5.71 9.01
N VAL A 75 -7.26 -5.12 9.07
CA VAL A 75 -7.53 -3.80 9.65
C VAL A 75 -8.59 -4.02 10.73
N VAL A 76 -8.22 -3.76 11.98
CA VAL A 76 -9.06 -4.07 13.15
C VAL A 76 -8.97 -2.94 14.16
N VAL A 77 -10.08 -2.69 14.86
CA VAL A 77 -10.10 -1.88 16.08
C VAL A 77 -10.21 -2.86 17.24
N ALA A 78 -9.13 -3.02 18.00
CA ALA A 78 -9.14 -3.88 19.18
C ALA A 78 -9.62 -3.07 20.40
N HIS A 79 -10.71 -3.49 21.02
CA HIS A 79 -11.30 -2.81 22.18
C HIS A 79 -11.73 -3.80 23.27
N ARG A 80 -12.12 -3.29 24.44
CA ARG A 80 -12.73 -4.05 25.54
C ARG A 80 -14.09 -3.45 25.88
N GLY A 81 -15.04 -4.29 26.26
CA GLY A 81 -16.42 -3.85 26.53
C GLY A 81 -17.21 -3.59 25.25
N GLU A 82 -18.40 -3.03 25.41
CA GLU A 82 -19.26 -2.65 24.28
C GLU A 82 -18.64 -1.46 23.53
N PHE A 83 -18.79 -1.45 22.20
CA PHE A 83 -18.24 -0.39 21.36
C PHE A 83 -18.85 0.98 21.70
N SER A 84 -20.09 1.01 22.21
CA SER A 84 -20.81 2.22 22.63
C SER A 84 -20.17 2.96 23.80
N ASP A 85 -19.35 2.26 24.60
CA ASP A 85 -18.81 2.80 25.85
C ASP A 85 -17.41 3.41 25.65
N ILE A 86 -16.91 3.42 24.41
CA ILE A 86 -15.59 3.95 24.06
C ILE A 86 -15.66 5.47 23.90
N GLU A 87 -14.95 6.21 24.74
CA GLU A 87 -14.84 7.67 24.67
C GLU A 87 -13.63 8.17 23.85
N GLU A 88 -12.56 7.38 23.78
CA GLU A 88 -11.30 7.70 23.09
C GLU A 88 -10.64 6.42 22.53
N ILE A 89 -9.88 6.55 21.43
CA ILE A 89 -9.13 5.47 20.75
C ILE A 89 -7.64 5.73 20.86
#